data_AF-A0A7Y6XMB6-F1
#
_entry.id   AF-A0A7Y6XMB6-F1
#
_cell.length_a   1.000
_cell.length_b   1.000
_cell.length_c   1.000
_cell.angle_alpha   90.00
_cell.angle_beta   90.00
_cell.angle_gamma   90.00
#
_symmetry.space_group_name_H-M   'P 1'
#
loop_
_entity.id
_entity.type
_entity.pdbx_description
1 polymer ?
#
loop_
_entity_poly.entity_id
_entity_poly.type
_entity_poly.pdbx_seq_one_letter_code
_entity_poly.pdbx_strand_id
1 'polypeptide(L)'
;RNTLNGNVHKSEQGYLFVLEDTEAQRVIGVSAIEVAVGLIEPWYNFHVGTQVHASKALNVYKSLPTLFLSNDRTGSSELCTLFLDPERRENQNGKFLSKIRFMFIAAFKQYFEKKLIAEMRGYSDENGCSPFWDAIGHHFF
;
A
#
# COMPACT_ATOMS: atom_id res chain seq x y z
N ARG A 1 -8.96 -18.49 -6.23
CA ARG A 1 -8.87 -19.62 -7.20
C ARG A 1 -8.64 -19.12 -8.62
N ASN A 2 -9.29 -18.04 -9.06
CA ASN A 2 -9.16 -17.56 -10.45
C ASN A 2 -7.74 -17.06 -10.82
N THR A 3 -7.05 -16.35 -9.92
CA THR A 3 -5.65 -15.95 -10.09
C THR A 3 -4.74 -17.15 -10.37
N LEU A 4 -4.85 -18.20 -9.54
CA LEU A 4 -4.02 -19.41 -9.66
C LEU A 4 -4.28 -20.19 -10.95
N ASN A 5 -5.51 -20.14 -11.45
CA ASN A 5 -5.88 -20.79 -12.70
C ASN A 5 -5.56 -19.95 -13.95
N GLY A 6 -5.09 -18.70 -13.79
CA GLY A 6 -4.81 -17.79 -14.90
C GLY A 6 -6.07 -17.26 -15.60
N ASN A 7 -7.23 -17.32 -14.95
CA ASN A 7 -8.54 -17.03 -15.57
C ASN A 7 -9.03 -15.59 -15.36
N VAL A 8 -8.19 -14.70 -14.85
CA VAL A 8 -8.55 -13.30 -14.57
C VAL A 8 -7.53 -12.37 -15.18
N HIS A 9 -8.00 -11.18 -15.56
CA HIS A 9 -7.14 -10.14 -16.08
C HIS A 9 -6.12 -9.73 -15.01
N LYS A 10 -4.93 -9.28 -15.42
CA LYS A 10 -3.83 -8.92 -14.50
C LYS A 10 -4.27 -7.96 -13.39
N SER A 11 -5.17 -7.03 -13.73
CA SER A 11 -5.75 -6.04 -12.82
C SER A 11 -6.60 -6.62 -11.68
N GLU A 12 -6.99 -7.88 -11.76
CA GLU A 12 -7.82 -8.58 -10.75
C GLU A 12 -7.04 -9.74 -10.10
N GLN A 13 -5.75 -9.87 -10.42
CA GLN A 13 -4.91 -10.93 -9.88
C GLN A 13 -4.39 -10.52 -8.51
N GLY A 14 -4.86 -11.24 -7.48
CA GLY A 14 -4.36 -11.12 -6.13
C GLY A 14 -4.10 -12.47 -5.47
N TYR A 15 -3.25 -12.44 -4.44
CA TYR A 15 -2.93 -13.58 -3.57
C TYR A 15 -3.25 -13.22 -2.12
N LEU A 16 -4.11 -14.00 -1.47
CA LEU A 16 -4.43 -13.88 -0.05
C LEU A 16 -3.78 -15.02 0.73
N PHE A 17 -3.04 -14.67 1.77
CA PHE A 17 -2.40 -15.58 2.71
C PHE A 17 -3.14 -15.53 4.04
N VAL A 18 -3.26 -16.69 4.66
CA VAL A 18 -3.92 -16.86 5.96
C VAL A 18 -2.91 -17.50 6.91
N LEU A 19 -2.78 -16.94 8.10
CA LEU A 19 -2.07 -17.56 9.22
C LEU A 19 -3.10 -18.24 10.10
N GLU A 20 -2.98 -19.55 10.22
CA GLU A 20 -3.87 -20.40 11.02
C GLU A 20 -3.12 -20.94 12.25
N ASP A 21 -3.77 -20.86 13.41
CA ASP A 21 -3.45 -21.67 14.57
C ASP A 21 -4.12 -23.03 14.40
N THR A 22 -3.31 -24.05 14.09
CA THR A 22 -3.78 -25.40 13.78
C THR A 22 -4.25 -26.17 15.01
N GLU A 23 -3.78 -25.82 16.21
CA GLU A 23 -4.25 -26.47 17.44
C GLU A 23 -5.64 -25.93 17.80
N ALA A 24 -5.81 -24.61 17.70
CA ALA A 24 -7.09 -23.94 17.95
C ALA A 24 -8.06 -23.98 16.76
N GLN A 25 -7.63 -24.49 15.58
CA GLN A 25 -8.40 -24.51 14.32
C GLN A 25 -8.98 -23.13 13.97
N ARG A 26 -8.15 -22.09 14.08
CA ARG A 26 -8.58 -20.69 13.92
C ARG A 26 -7.61 -19.88 13.09
N VAL A 27 -8.17 -19.08 12.19
CA VAL A 27 -7.42 -18.01 11.51
C VAL A 27 -7.06 -16.90 12.48
N ILE A 28 -5.76 -16.60 12.58
CA ILE A 28 -5.21 -15.58 13.48
C ILE A 28 -4.61 -14.39 12.74
N GLY A 29 -4.41 -14.48 11.43
CA GLY A 29 -3.93 -13.34 10.64
C GLY A 29 -4.11 -13.53 9.15
N VAL A 30 -4.02 -12.41 8.42
CA VAL A 30 -4.12 -12.37 6.96
C VAL A 30 -3.11 -11.39 6.38
N SER A 31 -2.58 -11.73 5.21
CA SER A 31 -1.82 -10.79 4.40
C SER A 31 -2.08 -11.00 2.91
N ALA A 32 -1.84 -10.00 2.07
CA ALA A 32 -2.12 -10.14 0.64
C ALA A 32 -1.07 -9.48 -0.25
N ILE A 33 -1.18 -9.78 -1.55
CA ILE A 33 -0.43 -9.15 -2.62
C ILE A 33 -1.39 -8.89 -3.78
N GLU A 34 -1.45 -7.66 -4.28
CA GLU A 34 -2.02 -7.34 -5.59
C GLU A 34 -0.93 -7.41 -6.65
N VAL A 35 -1.19 -8.06 -7.78
CA VAL A 35 -0.20 -8.23 -8.86
C VAL A 35 0.10 -6.91 -9.54
N ALA A 36 -0.92 -6.11 -9.86
CA ALA A 36 -0.74 -4.81 -10.51
C ALA A 36 -1.86 -3.83 -10.16
N VAL A 37 -1.53 -2.81 -9.37
CA VAL A 37 -2.48 -1.75 -8.99
C VAL A 37 -2.71 -0.75 -10.12
N GLY A 38 -3.85 -0.06 -10.11
CA GLY A 38 -4.06 1.10 -10.99
C GLY A 38 -4.51 0.77 -12.42
N LEU A 39 -4.75 -0.51 -12.75
CA LEU A 39 -5.04 -0.96 -14.11
C LEU A 39 -6.52 -0.90 -14.52
N ILE A 40 -7.46 -0.87 -13.57
CA ILE A 40 -8.90 -0.66 -13.82
C ILE A 40 -9.27 0.77 -13.42
N GLU A 41 -9.06 1.09 -12.14
CA GLU A 41 -9.21 2.44 -11.60
C GLU A 41 -7.85 3.01 -11.26
N PRO A 42 -7.62 4.33 -11.44
CA PRO A 42 -6.34 4.94 -11.11
C PRO A 42 -6.01 4.76 -9.63
N TRP A 43 -4.77 4.32 -9.35
CA TRP A 43 -4.25 4.28 -8.00
C TRP A 43 -3.57 5.61 -7.70
N TYR A 44 -4.21 6.45 -6.89
CA TYR A 44 -3.75 7.82 -6.62
C TYR A 44 -2.83 7.91 -5.42
N ASN A 45 -1.83 8.79 -5.50
CA ASN A 45 -0.98 9.18 -4.38
C ASN A 45 -0.60 10.65 -4.46
N PHE A 46 -0.16 11.21 -3.33
CA PHE A 46 0.51 12.50 -3.33
C PHE A 46 2.03 12.32 -3.48
N HIS A 47 2.61 12.98 -4.48
CA HIS A 47 4.05 13.15 -4.62
C HIS A 47 4.46 14.47 -3.96
N VAL A 48 5.39 14.41 -3.00
CA VAL A 48 6.01 15.61 -2.42
C VAL A 48 7.10 16.10 -3.38
N GLY A 49 6.78 17.12 -4.16
CA GLY A 49 7.71 17.81 -5.05
C GLY A 49 8.15 19.15 -4.48
N THR A 50 8.96 19.86 -5.26
CA THR A 50 9.42 21.21 -4.93
C THR A 50 8.95 22.19 -6.01
N GLN A 51 8.18 23.20 -5.62
CA GLN A 51 7.80 24.30 -6.50
C GLN A 51 8.70 25.51 -6.24
N VAL A 52 9.35 26.01 -7.30
CA VAL A 52 10.21 27.20 -7.23
C VAL A 52 9.47 28.39 -7.83
N HIS A 53 9.31 29.44 -7.01
CA HIS A 53 8.80 30.74 -7.41
C HIS A 53 9.95 31.74 -7.48
N ALA A 54 10.27 32.21 -8.68
CA ALA A 54 11.33 33.19 -8.91
C ALA A 54 10.75 34.45 -9.58
N SER A 55 10.93 35.60 -8.94
CA SER A 55 10.56 36.91 -9.47
C SER A 55 11.76 37.84 -9.39
N LYS A 56 12.36 38.13 -10.55
CA LYS A 56 13.51 39.03 -10.65
C LYS A 56 13.15 40.47 -10.26
N ALA A 57 11.96 40.94 -10.67
CA ALA A 57 11.49 42.29 -10.38
C ALA A 57 11.28 42.53 -8.87
N LEU A 58 10.87 41.49 -8.13
CA LEU A 58 10.67 41.56 -6.68
C LEU A 58 11.90 41.09 -5.88
N ASN A 59 12.98 40.66 -6.56
CA ASN A 59 14.13 40.00 -5.95
C ASN A 59 13.73 38.82 -5.02
N VAL A 60 12.74 38.03 -5.44
CA VAL A 60 12.22 36.89 -4.68
C VAL A 60 12.65 35.60 -5.36
N TYR A 61 13.20 34.67 -4.59
CA TYR A 61 13.39 33.28 -4.97
C TYR A 61 12.94 32.41 -3.79
N LYS A 62 11.85 31.67 -3.96
CA LYS A 62 11.29 30.79 -2.92
C LYS A 62 11.15 29.38 -3.46
N SER A 63 11.60 28.42 -2.67
CA SER A 63 11.46 26.99 -2.92
C SER A 63 10.53 26.41 -1.86
N LEU A 64 9.42 25.82 -2.28
CA LEU A 64 8.37 25.34 -1.38
C LEU A 64 8.10 23.85 -1.64
N PRO A 65 8.05 23.01 -0.59
CA PRO A 65 7.48 21.67 -0.71
C PRO A 65 6.02 21.77 -1.15
N THR A 66 5.60 20.94 -2.10
CA THR A 66 4.25 20.96 -2.65
C THR A 66 3.77 19.53 -2.91
N LEU A 67 2.53 19.24 -2.51
CA LEU A 67 1.88 17.96 -2.78
C LEU A 67 1.26 18.01 -4.18
N PHE A 68 1.62 17.05 -5.02
CA PHE A 68 1.04 16.86 -6.35
C PHE A 68 0.26 15.55 -6.37
N LEU A 69 -1.00 15.60 -6.76
CA LEU A 69 -1.78 14.39 -7.03
C LEU A 69 -1.16 13.67 -8.24
N SER A 70 -0.89 12.38 -8.07
CA SER A 70 -0.18 11.53 -9.03
C SER A 70 -0.80 10.14 -9.07
N ASN A 71 -0.47 9.36 -10.08
CA ASN A 71 -0.78 7.94 -10.23
C ASN A 71 0.43 7.14 -10.75
N ASP A 72 1.65 7.61 -10.43
CA ASP A 72 2.95 7.11 -10.88
C ASP A 72 3.28 5.69 -10.40
N ARG A 73 2.38 5.07 -9.63
CA ARG A 73 2.51 3.69 -9.13
C ARG A 73 1.67 2.68 -9.89
N THR A 74 0.86 3.12 -10.84
CA THR A 74 0.10 2.25 -11.75
C THR A 74 1.00 1.17 -12.36
N GLY A 75 0.53 -0.08 -12.33
CA GLY A 75 1.27 -1.24 -12.80
C GLY A 75 2.35 -1.75 -11.83
N SER A 76 2.41 -1.26 -10.59
CA SER A 76 3.27 -1.85 -9.55
C SER A 76 2.55 -3.01 -8.85
N SER A 77 3.29 -4.02 -8.40
CA SER A 77 2.77 -4.97 -7.42
C SER A 77 2.69 -4.29 -6.05
N GLU A 78 1.71 -4.66 -5.24
CA GLU A 78 1.49 -4.06 -3.93
C GLU A 78 1.42 -5.12 -2.84
N LEU A 79 2.17 -4.91 -1.76
CA LEU A 79 1.97 -5.59 -0.49
C LEU A 79 0.82 -4.92 0.26
N CYS A 80 -0.41 -5.33 -0.05
CA CYS A 80 -1.60 -4.88 0.66
C CYS A 80 -1.93 -5.84 1.82
N THR A 81 -2.94 -5.51 2.62
CA THR A 81 -3.46 -6.31 3.75
C THR A 81 -2.37 -6.85 4.68
N LEU A 82 -2.35 -6.37 5.92
CA LEU A 82 -1.54 -7.01 6.95
C LEU A 82 -2.26 -6.86 8.27
N PHE A 83 -2.91 -7.94 8.68
CA PHE A 83 -3.66 -7.98 9.92
C PHE A 83 -3.29 -9.23 10.70
N LEU A 84 -3.02 -9.03 11.99
CA LEU A 84 -2.76 -10.10 12.94
C LEU A 84 -3.60 -9.80 14.18
N ASP A 85 -4.30 -10.82 14.65
CA ASP A 85 -5.06 -10.81 15.90
C ASP A 85 -4.16 -10.20 17.00
N PRO A 86 -4.60 -9.14 17.71
CA PRO A 86 -3.80 -8.47 18.73
C PRO A 86 -3.18 -9.43 19.75
N GLU A 87 -3.92 -10.46 20.18
CA GLU A 87 -3.45 -11.45 21.15
C GLU A 87 -2.33 -12.33 20.58
N ARG A 88 -2.22 -12.42 19.25
CA ARG A 88 -1.22 -13.22 18.54
C ARG A 88 -0.06 -12.39 18.01
N ARG A 89 0.02 -11.10 18.37
CA ARG A 89 1.17 -10.19 18.10
C ARG A 89 2.34 -10.43 19.04
N GLU A 90 2.47 -11.66 19.52
CA GLU A 90 3.61 -12.15 20.26
C GLU A 90 4.63 -12.80 19.32
N ASN A 91 5.82 -13.04 19.85
CA ASN A 91 6.91 -13.70 19.13
C ASN A 91 7.19 -13.02 17.78
N GLN A 92 7.37 -13.81 16.72
CA GLN A 92 7.70 -13.32 15.38
C GLN A 92 6.54 -13.49 14.39
N ASN A 93 5.31 -13.68 14.87
CA ASN A 93 4.14 -13.97 14.04
C ASN A 93 3.88 -12.88 13.00
N GLY A 94 3.94 -11.61 13.41
CA GLY A 94 3.76 -10.48 12.48
C GLY A 94 4.86 -10.41 11.42
N LYS A 95 6.11 -10.70 11.82
CA LYS A 95 7.26 -10.75 10.91
C LYS A 95 7.13 -11.91 9.92
N PHE A 96 6.71 -13.08 10.40
CA PHE A 96 6.45 -14.25 9.56
C PHE A 96 5.35 -13.97 8.53
N LEU A 97 4.19 -13.50 9.00
CA LEU A 97 3.04 -13.16 8.14
C LEU A 97 3.35 -12.07 7.11
N SER A 98 4.25 -11.13 7.44
CA SER A 98 4.72 -10.14 6.47
C SER A 98 5.71 -10.74 5.47
N LYS A 99 6.68 -11.53 5.95
CA LYS A 99 7.78 -12.09 5.14
C LYS A 99 7.36 -13.18 4.17
N ILE A 100 6.30 -13.93 4.46
CA ILE A 100 5.81 -14.97 3.54
C ILE A 100 5.49 -14.40 2.16
N ARG A 101 4.98 -13.16 2.09
CA ARG A 101 4.71 -12.46 0.83
C ARG A 101 5.96 -12.26 -0.01
N PHE A 102 7.06 -11.84 0.60
CA PHE A 102 8.34 -11.70 -0.09
C PHE A 102 8.90 -13.04 -0.55
N MET A 103 8.78 -14.09 0.27
CA MET A 103 9.21 -15.44 -0.13
C MET A 103 8.39 -15.96 -1.30
N PHE A 104 7.07 -15.73 -1.29
CA PHE A 104 6.19 -16.08 -2.39
C PHE A 104 6.56 -15.33 -3.68
N ILE A 105 6.77 -14.01 -3.60
CA ILE A 105 7.24 -13.20 -4.75
C ILE A 105 8.57 -13.72 -5.27
N ALA A 106 9.51 -14.08 -4.40
CA ALA A 106 10.81 -14.61 -4.82
C ALA A 106 10.69 -15.95 -5.55
N ALA A 107 9.83 -16.86 -5.07
CA ALA A 107 9.60 -18.17 -5.68
C ALA A 107 8.84 -18.08 -7.02
N PHE A 108 8.01 -17.06 -7.20
CA PHE A 108 7.05 -16.92 -8.29
C PHE A 108 7.21 -15.59 -9.04
N LYS A 109 8.45 -15.12 -9.17
CA LYS A 109 8.81 -13.77 -9.62
C LYS A 109 8.18 -13.37 -10.96
N GLN A 110 7.97 -14.31 -11.86
CA GLN A 110 7.36 -14.10 -13.19
C GLN A 110 5.92 -13.58 -13.14
N TYR A 111 5.23 -13.73 -12.01
CA TYR A 111 3.85 -13.27 -11.84
C TYR A 111 3.75 -11.87 -11.21
N PHE A 112 4.88 -11.24 -10.87
CA PHE A 112 4.91 -9.95 -10.18
C PHE A 112 5.65 -8.89 -11.00
N GLU A 113 5.32 -7.64 -10.73
CA GLU A 113 5.88 -6.49 -11.41
C GLU A 113 7.24 -6.10 -10.82
N LYS A 114 8.04 -5.40 -11.64
CA LYS A 114 9.40 -5.02 -11.25
C LYS A 114 9.44 -4.11 -10.01
N LYS A 115 8.42 -3.26 -9.86
CA LYS A 115 8.28 -2.32 -8.75
C LYS A 115 7.28 -2.89 -7.76
N LEU A 116 7.74 -3.05 -6.52
CA LEU A 116 6.92 -3.47 -5.39
C LEU A 116 6.70 -2.26 -4.48
N ILE A 117 5.45 -2.01 -4.11
CA ILE A 117 5.05 -0.93 -3.19
C ILE A 117 4.30 -1.48 -1.99
N ALA A 118 4.14 -0.66 -0.96
CA ALA A 118 3.24 -0.91 0.15
C ALA A 118 2.73 0.44 0.65
N GLU A 119 1.42 0.61 0.75
CA GLU A 119 0.83 1.76 1.41
C GLU A 119 0.69 1.49 2.91
N MET A 120 1.30 2.35 3.73
CA MET A 120 1.17 2.27 5.18
C MET A 120 0.03 3.17 5.63
N ARG A 121 -0.75 2.69 6.61
CA ARG A 121 -1.82 3.49 7.21
C ARG A 121 -1.25 4.82 7.73
N GLY A 122 -1.89 5.91 7.35
CA GLY A 122 -1.60 7.24 7.88
C GLY A 122 -1.87 7.34 9.38
N TYR A 123 -1.46 8.47 9.97
CA TYR A 123 -1.73 8.75 11.38
C TYR A 123 -3.19 9.19 11.59
N SER A 124 -3.80 8.59 12.60
CA SER A 124 -5.05 9.04 13.22
C SER A 124 -4.84 8.99 14.74
N ASP A 125 -5.40 9.97 15.44
CA ASP A 125 -5.36 9.99 16.90
C ASP A 125 -6.36 9.00 17.52
N GLU A 126 -6.42 8.97 18.86
CA GLU A 126 -7.32 8.07 19.62
C GLU A 126 -8.81 8.37 19.40
N ASN A 127 -9.16 9.58 18.95
CA ASN A 127 -10.53 9.97 18.61
C ASN A 127 -10.86 9.68 17.14
N GLY A 128 -9.91 9.16 16.36
CA GLY A 128 -10.05 8.88 14.93
C GLY A 128 -9.78 10.10 14.04
N CYS A 129 -9.28 11.21 14.58
CA CYS A 129 -8.98 12.41 13.81
C CYS A 129 -7.64 12.25 13.07
N SER A 130 -7.61 12.58 11.78
CA SER A 130 -6.37 12.56 10.99
C SER A 130 -6.00 13.99 10.57
N PRO A 131 -4.91 14.57 11.11
CA PRO A 131 -4.47 15.92 10.75
C PRO A 131 -4.25 16.11 9.24
N PHE A 132 -3.84 15.06 8.54
CA PHE A 132 -3.65 15.11 7.08
C PHE A 132 -5.00 15.17 6.34
N TRP A 133 -5.98 14.39 6.78
CA TRP A 133 -7.34 14.44 6.22
C TRP A 133 -7.99 15.80 6.48
N ASP A 134 -7.91 16.30 7.71
CA ASP A 134 -8.52 17.56 8.12
C ASP A 134 -7.92 18.76 7.38
N ALA A 135 -6.61 18.71 7.07
CA ALA A 135 -5.92 19.78 6.36
C ALA A 135 -6.13 19.75 4.83
N ILE A 136 -6.59 18.64 4.25
CA ILE A 136 -6.69 18.46 2.80
C ILE A 136 -8.04 17.88 2.41
N GLY A 137 -8.26 16.59 2.66
CA GLY A 137 -9.39 15.84 2.12
C GLY A 137 -10.75 16.35 2.56
N HIS A 138 -10.90 16.74 3.84
CA HIS A 138 -12.15 17.23 4.42
C HIS A 138 -12.68 18.51 3.75
N HIS A 139 -11.84 19.28 3.06
CA HIS A 139 -12.28 20.48 2.37
C HIS A 139 -12.95 20.21 1.02
N PHE A 140 -12.85 19.00 0.48
CA PHE A 140 -13.36 18.65 -0.84
C PHE A 140 -14.53 17.64 -0.82
N PHE A 141 -14.75 16.95 0.31
CA PHE A 141 -15.76 15.91 0.50
C PHE A 141 -16.42 16.06 1.88
#